data_AF-A0A933VGX1-F1
#
_entry.id   AF-A0A933VGX1-F1
#
_cell.length_a   1.000
_cell.length_b   1.000
_cell.length_c   1.000
_cell.angle_alpha   90.00
_cell.angle_beta   90.00
_cell.angle_gamma   90.00
#
_symmetry.space_group_name_H-M   'P 1'
#
loop_
_entity.id
_entity.type
_entity.pdbx_description
1 polymer ?
#
loop_
_entity_poly.entity_id
_entity_poly.type
_entity_poly.pdbx_seq_one_letter_code
_entity_poly.pdbx_strand_id
1 'polypeptide(L)'
;MKLKLPKIMRILAIFVLSQLLFVNFVFAKFNPNYIISDQELTDYSSMSLSQVQKFLEDKGSSLAYYATIDTDGLGRTASEIIWRVAQSYKISPKVLLVTLQKEQSLVTTALPTQKQLDWATGYGVCDSCSLSDPTIQKYKGFATQIDYAAGWKRWFLENALTLSWVKLPGVTYLIDTYQVTPNNLATAAFYTYTPHYNGNYNFWKLWQDWFGKFFPDGTVLKEADGTSIWLLQRGLKRQFSSYSAFISRYSPDKLITVSKSELENYETGTPIKFPDYSLLRSPAGTVYLLVGDTRRGFSSNEVFRTIGFNPDEVMDATWEDLNLYVENDPITMQSVYPTGALLQDKVSGGVYFVENGIKKPLWAKQFLTLYFANKKITVVSPDELKKYPTGEPVRFKDGELVVGQTSPTVYFISNGERRPIPSEQVFNGLGFKWTNIIKTTDKILSLHPIGSIIYLGGAVETTVNN
;
A
#
# COMPACT_ATOMS: atom_id res chain seq x y z
N MET A 1 28.31 -41.64 68.50
CA MET A 1 29.05 -41.05 67.36
C MET A 1 28.24 -41.37 66.10
N LYS A 2 27.40 -40.43 65.64
CA LYS A 2 27.54 -39.73 64.33
C LYS A 2 27.60 -40.73 63.15
N LEU A 3 26.73 -40.75 62.14
CA LEU A 3 25.89 -39.72 61.52
C LEU A 3 24.79 -40.42 60.67
N LYS A 4 23.62 -39.79 60.54
CA LYS A 4 22.53 -40.15 59.62
C LYS A 4 22.95 -39.93 58.16
N LEU A 5 22.65 -40.86 57.24
CA LEU A 5 22.66 -40.60 55.80
C LEU A 5 21.28 -40.07 55.36
N PRO A 6 21.18 -38.91 54.66
CA PRO A 6 19.91 -38.34 54.25
C PRO A 6 19.46 -38.83 52.86
N LYS A 7 18.14 -38.79 52.66
CA LYS A 7 17.47 -38.82 51.36
C LYS A 7 18.05 -37.71 50.47
N ILE A 8 18.69 -38.05 49.36
CA ILE A 8 19.04 -37.08 48.33
C ILE A 8 17.96 -37.10 47.24
N MET A 9 17.24 -36.00 47.27
CA MET A 9 16.23 -35.49 46.35
C MET A 9 16.79 -35.41 44.92
N ARG A 10 16.10 -36.02 43.95
CA ARG A 10 16.36 -35.80 42.52
C ARG A 10 16.00 -34.36 42.19
N ILE A 11 16.99 -33.47 42.13
CA ILE A 11 16.84 -32.15 41.51
C ILE A 11 16.99 -32.35 40.01
N LEU A 12 15.87 -32.23 39.30
CA LEU A 12 15.83 -32.14 37.85
C LEU A 12 16.40 -30.77 37.46
N ALA A 13 17.67 -30.73 37.08
CA ALA A 13 18.28 -29.53 36.51
C ALA A 13 17.73 -29.33 35.09
N ILE A 14 16.70 -28.50 34.94
CA ILE A 14 16.23 -28.01 33.65
C ILE A 14 17.28 -27.00 33.17
N PHE A 15 18.17 -27.43 32.28
CA PHE A 15 18.98 -26.51 31.48
C PHE A 15 18.04 -25.77 30.52
N VAL A 16 17.60 -24.57 30.91
CA VAL A 16 17.02 -23.61 29.98
C VAL A 16 18.18 -23.06 29.16
N LEU A 17 18.50 -23.74 28.07
CA LEU A 17 19.36 -23.22 27.03
C LEU A 17 18.61 -22.06 26.38
N SER A 18 18.81 -20.83 26.86
CA SER A 18 18.32 -19.63 26.19
C SER A 18 19.07 -19.52 24.86
N GLN A 19 18.54 -20.16 23.81
CA GLN A 19 18.93 -19.83 22.45
C GLN A 19 18.43 -18.41 22.21
N LEU A 20 19.32 -17.44 22.37
CA LEU A 20 19.21 -16.14 21.74
C LEU A 20 19.16 -16.41 20.22
N LEU A 21 17.93 -16.56 19.71
CA LEU A 21 17.66 -16.54 18.28
C LEU A 21 18.06 -15.16 17.80
N PHE A 22 19.24 -15.06 17.19
CA PHE A 22 19.58 -13.92 16.37
C PHE A 22 18.61 -13.93 15.18
N VAL A 23 17.62 -13.04 15.22
CA VAL A 23 16.76 -12.75 14.09
C VAL A 23 17.63 -12.13 13.02
N ASN A 24 17.97 -12.90 11.99
CA ASN A 24 18.62 -12.35 10.79
C ASN A 24 17.55 -11.64 9.97
N PHE A 25 17.55 -10.31 10.02
CA PHE A 25 16.72 -9.47 9.17
C PHE A 25 17.22 -9.56 7.71
N VAL A 26 16.41 -10.07 6.77
CA VAL A 26 16.71 -9.89 5.33
C VAL A 26 16.06 -8.58 4.89
N PHE A 27 16.87 -7.55 4.77
CA PHE A 27 16.46 -6.28 4.19
C PHE A 27 16.21 -6.47 2.69
N ALA A 28 15.36 -5.63 2.13
CA ALA A 28 15.30 -5.47 0.69
C ALA A 28 16.71 -5.31 0.09
N LYS A 29 16.99 -5.99 -1.01
CA LYS A 29 18.29 -5.86 -1.65
C LYS A 29 18.28 -4.59 -2.47
N PHE A 30 19.20 -3.67 -2.18
CA PHE A 30 19.37 -2.45 -2.96
C PHE A 30 19.57 -2.79 -4.44
N ASN A 31 18.68 -2.27 -5.29
CA ASN A 31 18.82 -2.33 -6.73
C ASN A 31 19.50 -1.05 -7.22
N PRO A 32 20.79 -1.09 -7.62
CA PRO A 32 21.47 0.12 -8.09
C PRO A 32 20.89 0.63 -9.42
N ASN A 33 20.16 -0.18 -10.18
CA ASN A 33 19.54 0.24 -11.43
C ASN A 33 18.18 0.94 -11.21
N TYR A 34 17.64 0.92 -9.99
CA TYR A 34 16.34 1.51 -9.65
C TYR A 34 16.30 1.97 -8.18
N ILE A 35 16.49 3.27 -7.94
CA ILE A 35 16.50 3.83 -6.58
C ILE A 35 15.08 4.17 -6.12
N ILE A 36 14.37 5.00 -6.90
CA ILE A 36 12.95 5.35 -6.77
C ILE A 36 12.38 5.59 -8.18
N SER A 37 11.05 5.66 -8.31
CA SER A 37 10.37 6.04 -9.55
C SER A 37 10.48 7.53 -9.87
N ASP A 38 10.28 7.88 -11.15
CA ASP A 38 10.13 9.28 -11.58
C ASP A 38 8.93 9.95 -10.92
N GLN A 39 7.85 9.19 -10.66
CA GLN A 39 6.68 9.67 -9.94
C GLN A 39 7.02 10.00 -8.49
N GLU A 40 7.68 9.11 -7.75
CA GLU A 40 8.11 9.36 -6.36
C GLU A 40 9.07 10.57 -6.27
N LEU A 41 9.93 10.76 -7.27
CA LEU A 41 10.80 11.93 -7.35
C LEU A 41 10.00 13.24 -7.54
N THR A 42 8.96 13.21 -8.36
CA THR A 42 8.22 14.40 -8.81
C THR A 42 6.91 14.64 -8.06
N ASP A 43 6.52 13.77 -7.13
CA ASP A 43 5.32 13.91 -6.31
C ASP A 43 5.49 15.01 -5.25
N TYR A 44 5.43 16.25 -5.72
CA TYR A 44 5.54 17.46 -4.91
C TYR A 44 4.36 17.63 -3.95
N SER A 45 3.26 16.93 -4.18
CA SER A 45 2.08 16.85 -3.31
C SER A 45 2.21 15.82 -2.19
N SER A 46 3.23 14.96 -2.19
CA SER A 46 3.38 13.84 -1.23
C SER A 46 3.41 14.22 0.25
N MET A 47 3.63 15.51 0.58
CA MET A 47 3.48 16.05 1.94
C MET A 47 2.98 17.50 1.89
N SER A 48 1.99 17.82 2.71
CA SER A 48 1.60 19.20 3.04
C SER A 48 2.64 19.86 3.96
N LEU A 49 2.58 21.19 4.10
CA LEU A 49 3.42 21.94 5.04
C LEU A 49 3.33 21.36 6.48
N SER A 50 2.11 21.09 6.96
CA SER A 50 1.91 20.54 8.29
C SER A 50 2.48 19.12 8.43
N GLN A 51 2.41 18.30 7.38
CA GLN A 51 3.03 16.96 7.38
C GLN A 51 4.56 17.03 7.39
N VAL A 52 5.18 18.00 6.68
CA VAL A 52 6.63 18.22 6.75
C VAL A 52 7.05 18.65 8.15
N GLN A 53 6.32 19.60 8.75
CA GLN A 53 6.55 20.02 10.14
C GLN A 53 6.46 18.84 11.12
N LYS A 54 5.36 18.10 11.06
CA LYS A 54 5.12 16.95 11.94
C LYS A 54 6.18 15.86 11.78
N PHE A 55 6.62 15.60 10.56
CA PHE A 55 7.68 14.62 10.30
C PHE A 55 9.00 15.01 10.99
N LEU A 56 9.38 16.31 10.95
CA LEU A 56 10.58 16.79 11.65
C LEU A 56 10.43 16.66 13.17
N GLU A 57 9.25 16.97 13.72
CA GLU A 57 8.95 16.80 15.15
C GLU A 57 9.06 15.32 15.57
N ASP A 58 8.49 14.39 14.79
CA ASP A 58 8.52 12.95 15.07
C ASP A 58 9.92 12.35 15.01
N LYS A 59 10.81 12.95 14.21
CA LYS A 59 12.23 12.57 14.16
C LYS A 59 13.05 13.21 15.28
N GLY A 60 12.45 14.01 16.16
CA GLY A 60 13.15 14.77 17.19
C GLY A 60 14.11 15.81 16.59
N SER A 61 13.81 16.31 15.40
CA SER A 61 14.69 17.21 14.65
C SER A 61 14.67 18.62 15.24
N SER A 62 15.84 19.22 15.40
CA SER A 62 15.93 20.67 15.62
C SER A 62 15.37 21.51 14.47
N LEU A 63 15.32 20.96 13.25
CA LEU A 63 14.73 21.65 12.11
C LEU A 63 13.25 21.95 12.31
N ALA A 64 12.55 21.20 13.17
CA ALA A 64 11.17 21.49 13.52
C ALA A 64 10.98 22.90 14.13
N TYR A 65 12.03 23.45 14.74
CA TYR A 65 12.00 24.77 15.38
C TYR A 65 12.99 25.75 14.75
N TYR A 66 13.66 25.34 13.67
CA TYR A 66 14.63 26.17 12.97
C TYR A 66 13.91 27.13 12.01
N ALA A 67 14.36 28.38 11.97
CA ALA A 67 13.93 29.38 11.01
C ALA A 67 15.14 30.16 10.49
N THR A 68 15.07 30.59 9.23
CA THR A 68 16.12 31.35 8.57
C THR A 68 15.54 32.21 7.44
N ILE A 69 16.38 33.02 6.82
CA ILE A 69 16.03 33.79 5.62
C ILE A 69 16.04 32.84 4.42
N ASP A 70 14.93 32.81 3.69
CA ASP A 70 14.77 32.07 2.44
C ASP A 70 15.36 32.84 1.24
N THR A 71 15.37 32.23 0.06
CA THR A 71 15.98 32.79 -1.16
C THR A 71 15.29 34.05 -1.70
N ASP A 72 14.06 34.33 -1.29
CA ASP A 72 13.33 35.56 -1.59
C ASP A 72 13.49 36.66 -0.52
N GLY A 73 14.32 36.42 0.50
CA GLY A 73 14.60 37.37 1.57
C GLY A 73 13.61 37.32 2.74
N LEU A 74 12.60 36.44 2.71
CA LEU A 74 11.61 36.31 3.79
C LEU A 74 12.06 35.30 4.85
N GLY A 75 11.76 35.61 6.11
CA GLY A 75 12.01 34.69 7.23
C GLY A 75 10.99 33.55 7.23
N ARG A 76 11.46 32.31 7.21
CA ARG A 76 10.62 31.09 7.17
C ARG A 76 11.15 29.99 8.06
N THR A 77 10.26 29.11 8.51
CA THR A 77 10.65 27.86 9.17
C THR A 77 11.29 26.90 8.17
N ALA A 78 12.07 25.95 8.66
CA ALA A 78 12.66 24.91 7.81
C ALA A 78 11.59 24.11 7.04
N SER A 79 10.47 23.79 7.71
CA SER A 79 9.34 23.08 7.11
C SER A 79 8.68 23.86 5.98
N GLU A 80 8.53 25.18 6.13
CA GLU A 80 7.99 26.06 5.09
C GLU A 80 8.93 26.15 3.89
N ILE A 81 10.23 26.30 4.13
CA ILE A 81 11.25 26.32 3.06
C ILE A 81 11.21 25.00 2.27
N ILE A 82 11.27 23.84 2.95
CA ILE A 82 11.22 22.52 2.30
C ILE A 82 9.96 22.37 1.45
N TRP A 83 8.79 22.70 2.02
CA TRP A 83 7.52 22.58 1.32
C TRP A 83 7.43 23.54 0.12
N ARG A 84 7.77 24.83 0.29
CA ARG A 84 7.73 25.85 -0.77
C ARG A 84 8.64 25.47 -1.94
N VAL A 85 9.88 25.07 -1.64
CA VAL A 85 10.85 24.67 -2.68
C VAL A 85 10.33 23.46 -3.44
N ALA A 86 9.81 22.44 -2.74
CA ALA A 86 9.16 21.30 -3.36
C ALA A 86 8.03 21.71 -4.31
N GLN A 87 7.15 22.63 -3.90
CA GLN A 87 6.05 23.13 -4.74
C GLN A 87 6.55 23.87 -5.98
N SER A 88 7.62 24.64 -5.83
CA SER A 88 8.19 25.51 -6.88
C SER A 88 8.84 24.69 -7.98
N TYR A 89 9.66 23.71 -7.60
CA TYR A 89 10.38 22.86 -8.56
C TYR A 89 9.67 21.55 -8.88
N LYS A 90 8.47 21.33 -8.34
CA LYS A 90 7.71 20.09 -8.55
C LYS A 90 8.53 18.84 -8.18
N ILE A 91 9.23 18.90 -7.03
CA ILE A 91 10.02 17.79 -6.48
C ILE A 91 9.40 17.36 -5.16
N SER A 92 9.43 16.05 -4.87
CA SER A 92 8.86 15.51 -3.64
C SER A 92 9.52 16.07 -2.38
N PRO A 93 8.75 16.59 -1.39
CA PRO A 93 9.25 16.92 -0.06
C PRO A 93 9.95 15.74 0.61
N LYS A 94 9.49 14.49 0.39
CA LYS A 94 10.11 13.27 0.93
C LYS A 94 11.54 13.11 0.41
N VAL A 95 11.79 13.38 -0.87
CA VAL A 95 13.14 13.32 -1.46
C VAL A 95 14.06 14.36 -0.82
N LEU A 96 13.56 15.58 -0.58
CA LEU A 96 14.35 16.63 0.08
C LEU A 96 14.70 16.24 1.52
N LEU A 97 13.74 15.69 2.27
CA LEU A 97 13.98 15.20 3.64
C LEU A 97 15.02 14.08 3.68
N VAL A 98 14.91 13.07 2.82
CA VAL A 98 15.93 12.01 2.74
C VAL A 98 17.29 12.58 2.33
N THR A 99 17.33 13.55 1.41
CA THR A 99 18.57 14.19 0.98
C THR A 99 19.25 14.93 2.15
N LEU A 100 18.51 15.75 2.90
CA LEU A 100 19.02 16.45 4.09
C LEU A 100 19.63 15.49 5.12
N GLN A 101 19.01 14.32 5.29
CA GLN A 101 19.53 13.30 6.17
C GLN A 101 20.77 12.59 5.62
N LYS A 102 20.71 12.15 4.36
CA LYS A 102 21.78 11.41 3.71
C LYS A 102 23.06 12.24 3.66
N GLU A 103 22.93 13.54 3.42
CA GLU A 103 24.06 14.44 3.19
C GLU A 103 24.61 15.04 4.50
N GLN A 104 23.76 15.40 5.45
CA GLN A 104 24.18 16.12 6.66
C GLN A 104 23.53 15.62 7.97
N SER A 105 22.81 14.49 7.95
CA SER A 105 22.09 13.93 9.11
C SER A 105 21.10 14.91 9.78
N LEU A 106 20.66 15.95 9.07
CA LEU A 106 19.95 17.09 9.67
C LEU A 106 18.57 16.72 10.23
N VAL A 107 17.89 15.74 9.64
CA VAL A 107 16.54 15.36 10.06
C VAL A 107 16.55 14.68 11.43
N THR A 108 17.59 13.93 11.78
CA THR A 108 17.66 13.24 13.09
C THR A 108 18.61 13.90 14.09
N THR A 109 19.29 14.99 13.71
CA THR A 109 20.26 15.66 14.59
C THR A 109 19.58 16.68 15.49
N ALA A 110 19.71 16.48 16.81
CA ALA A 110 19.16 17.39 17.82
C ALA A 110 19.89 18.74 17.88
N LEU A 111 21.18 18.80 17.56
CA LEU A 111 21.99 20.03 17.58
C LEU A 111 22.91 20.09 16.36
N PRO A 112 22.42 20.54 15.20
CA PRO A 112 23.20 20.61 13.98
C PRO A 112 24.23 21.75 14.07
N THR A 113 25.42 21.47 13.55
CA THR A 113 26.46 22.50 13.39
C THR A 113 26.07 23.49 12.30
N GLN A 114 26.61 24.71 12.36
CA GLN A 114 26.41 25.69 11.29
C GLN A 114 26.87 25.16 9.93
N LYS A 115 27.94 24.35 9.90
CA LYS A 115 28.40 23.67 8.68
C LYS A 115 27.29 22.79 8.06
N GLN A 116 26.60 21.99 8.88
CA GLN A 116 25.53 21.14 8.39
C GLN A 116 24.40 21.97 7.79
N LEU A 117 24.03 23.10 8.41
CA LEU A 117 23.01 24.01 7.89
C LEU A 117 23.48 24.73 6.61
N ASP A 118 24.73 25.17 6.57
CA ASP A 118 25.33 25.88 5.44
C ASP A 118 25.45 25.01 4.19
N TRP A 119 25.60 23.70 4.35
CA TRP A 119 25.81 22.73 3.27
C TRP A 119 24.79 21.57 3.33
N ALA A 120 23.56 21.91 3.69
CA ALA A 120 22.48 20.99 4.07
C ALA A 120 22.21 19.82 3.11
N THR A 121 22.49 19.99 1.81
CA THR A 121 22.25 18.97 0.78
C THR A 121 23.53 18.57 0.03
N GLY A 122 24.69 19.06 0.48
CA GLY A 122 25.97 18.90 -0.21
C GLY A 122 26.05 19.56 -1.59
N TYR A 123 25.05 20.33 -2.01
CA TYR A 123 24.99 20.90 -3.34
C TYR A 123 26.20 21.81 -3.60
N GLY A 124 26.88 21.56 -4.73
CA GLY A 124 28.04 22.33 -5.16
C GLY A 124 29.36 21.93 -4.51
N VAL A 125 29.38 20.95 -3.59
CA VAL A 125 30.60 20.48 -2.93
C VAL A 125 31.02 19.14 -3.53
N CYS A 126 32.14 19.11 -4.25
CA CYS A 126 32.77 17.88 -4.72
C CYS A 126 33.71 17.28 -3.65
N ASP A 127 34.11 16.02 -3.82
CA ASP A 127 34.97 15.29 -2.85
C ASP A 127 36.29 16.00 -2.52
N SER A 128 36.86 16.73 -3.48
CA SER A 128 38.12 17.48 -3.33
C SER A 128 37.91 18.99 -3.14
N CYS A 129 36.66 19.46 -3.02
CA CYS A 129 36.34 20.88 -2.97
C CYS A 129 36.55 21.46 -1.57
N SER A 130 37.15 22.65 -1.48
CA SER A 130 37.23 23.40 -0.22
C SER A 130 35.92 24.14 0.04
N LEU A 131 35.40 24.07 1.26
CA LEU A 131 34.23 24.87 1.69
C LEU A 131 34.49 26.38 1.73
N SER A 132 35.75 26.81 1.57
CA SER A 132 36.12 28.22 1.43
C SER A 132 36.31 28.67 -0.03
N ASP A 133 36.10 27.78 -1.00
CA ASP A 133 36.23 28.13 -2.42
C ASP A 133 35.20 29.24 -2.77
N PRO A 134 35.64 30.40 -3.30
CA PRO A 134 34.76 31.50 -3.67
C PRO A 134 33.64 31.11 -4.64
N THR A 135 33.88 30.14 -5.52
CA THR A 135 32.95 29.74 -6.58
C THR A 135 31.70 29.03 -6.06
N ILE A 136 31.82 28.37 -4.90
CA ILE A 136 30.72 27.63 -4.27
C ILE A 136 30.03 28.41 -3.16
N GLN A 137 30.58 29.54 -2.70
CA GLN A 137 30.00 30.33 -1.60
C GLN A 137 28.57 30.79 -1.89
N LYS A 138 28.21 30.96 -3.16
CA LYS A 138 26.84 31.30 -3.58
C LYS A 138 25.80 30.20 -3.26
N TYR A 139 26.24 28.97 -2.99
CA TYR A 139 25.38 27.85 -2.60
C TYR A 139 25.26 27.69 -1.08
N LYS A 140 25.97 28.50 -0.29
CA LYS A 140 25.99 28.40 1.16
C LYS A 140 24.64 28.84 1.76
N GLY A 141 24.15 28.08 2.73
CA GLY A 141 22.96 28.37 3.54
C GLY A 141 21.84 27.35 3.36
N PHE A 142 21.07 27.13 4.42
CA PHE A 142 20.05 26.07 4.45
C PHE A 142 19.01 26.20 3.33
N ALA A 143 18.41 27.39 3.18
CA ALA A 143 17.41 27.63 2.15
C ALA A 143 17.99 27.50 0.73
N THR A 144 19.16 28.11 0.51
CA THR A 144 19.91 28.06 -0.75
C THR A 144 20.21 26.62 -1.16
N GLN A 145 20.71 25.79 -0.24
CA GLN A 145 21.02 24.39 -0.49
C GLN A 145 19.80 23.60 -0.95
N ILE A 146 18.65 23.76 -0.27
CA ILE A 146 17.41 23.05 -0.63
C ILE A 146 16.90 23.53 -1.99
N ASP A 147 16.92 24.84 -2.25
CA ASP A 147 16.49 25.46 -3.51
C ASP A 147 17.30 24.92 -4.70
N TYR A 148 18.63 24.95 -4.63
CA TYR A 148 19.48 24.44 -5.70
C TYR A 148 19.40 22.91 -5.86
N ALA A 149 19.28 22.14 -4.77
CA ALA A 149 19.16 20.69 -4.85
C ALA A 149 17.84 20.24 -5.51
N ALA A 150 16.73 20.96 -5.28
CA ALA A 150 15.46 20.71 -5.95
C ALA A 150 15.47 21.23 -7.40
N GLY A 151 15.98 22.44 -7.61
CA GLY A 151 16.09 23.06 -8.92
C GLY A 151 16.94 22.24 -9.88
N TRP A 152 18.06 21.69 -9.41
CA TRP A 152 18.89 20.79 -10.21
C TRP A 152 18.15 19.52 -10.61
N LYS A 153 17.36 18.90 -9.70
CA LYS A 153 16.59 17.69 -10.02
C LYS A 153 15.54 17.99 -11.08
N ARG A 154 14.81 19.11 -10.96
CA ARG A 154 13.83 19.56 -11.96
C ARG A 154 14.48 19.84 -13.30
N TRP A 155 15.55 20.63 -13.31
CA TRP A 155 16.33 20.94 -14.50
C TRP A 155 16.84 19.66 -15.18
N PHE A 156 17.37 18.70 -14.42
CA PHE A 156 17.82 17.42 -14.95
C PHE A 156 16.68 16.71 -15.69
N LEU A 157 15.49 16.58 -15.09
CA LEU A 157 14.35 15.88 -15.70
C LEU A 157 13.92 16.51 -17.04
N GLU A 158 14.08 17.82 -17.17
CA GLU A 158 13.68 18.58 -18.36
C GLU A 158 14.75 18.57 -19.47
N ASN A 159 16.03 18.41 -19.12
CA ASN A 159 17.15 18.65 -20.03
C ASN A 159 18.00 17.41 -20.32
N ALA A 160 17.93 16.36 -19.48
CA ALA A 160 18.89 15.25 -19.50
C ALA A 160 19.10 14.62 -20.88
N LEU A 161 18.02 14.38 -21.63
CA LEU A 161 18.07 13.71 -22.94
C LEU A 161 18.88 14.47 -24.01
N THR A 162 19.21 15.74 -23.78
CA THR A 162 19.98 16.58 -24.70
C THR A 162 21.45 16.75 -24.29
N LEU A 163 21.86 16.17 -23.17
CA LEU A 163 23.17 16.39 -22.56
C LEU A 163 24.02 15.11 -22.62
N SER A 164 25.26 15.24 -23.08
CA SER A 164 26.18 14.10 -23.21
C SER A 164 26.95 13.75 -21.94
N TRP A 165 26.99 14.64 -20.96
CA TRP A 165 27.79 14.48 -19.73
C TRP A 165 27.00 13.92 -18.55
N VAL A 166 25.67 13.91 -18.65
CA VAL A 166 24.79 13.36 -17.62
C VAL A 166 24.59 11.87 -17.81
N LYS A 167 24.21 11.17 -16.73
CA LYS A 167 23.80 9.77 -16.86
C LYS A 167 22.38 9.70 -17.41
N LEU A 168 22.11 8.67 -18.20
CA LEU A 168 20.85 8.46 -18.90
C LEU A 168 20.29 7.06 -18.66
N PRO A 169 18.96 6.88 -18.71
CA PRO A 169 18.34 5.57 -18.65
C PRO A 169 18.82 4.64 -19.78
N GLY A 170 18.99 3.35 -19.48
CA GLY A 170 19.37 2.33 -20.45
C GLY A 170 20.85 2.33 -20.87
N VAL A 171 21.66 3.27 -20.38
CA VAL A 171 23.12 3.30 -20.61
C VAL A 171 23.83 2.77 -19.37
N THR A 172 24.79 1.86 -19.56
CA THR A 172 25.59 1.31 -18.44
C THR A 172 26.77 2.21 -18.11
N TYR A 173 26.92 2.54 -16.83
CA TYR A 173 28.02 3.32 -16.27
C TYR A 173 28.77 2.49 -15.23
N LEU A 174 30.08 2.71 -15.12
CA LEU A 174 30.86 2.22 -13.97
C LEU A 174 30.73 3.25 -12.84
N ILE A 175 30.05 2.87 -11.76
CA ILE A 175 29.89 3.68 -10.54
C ILE A 175 30.70 3.01 -9.43
N ASP A 176 31.76 3.68 -8.97
CA ASP A 176 32.80 3.06 -8.15
C ASP A 176 33.30 1.76 -8.82
N THR A 177 32.97 0.59 -8.27
CA THR A 177 33.31 -0.74 -8.82
C THR A 177 32.10 -1.49 -9.40
N TYR A 178 30.92 -0.86 -9.48
CA TYR A 178 29.68 -1.50 -9.89
C TYR A 178 29.23 -1.03 -11.27
N GLN A 179 28.77 -1.96 -12.11
CA GLN A 179 28.07 -1.62 -13.35
C GLN A 179 26.61 -1.28 -13.03
N VAL A 180 26.21 -0.06 -13.37
CA VAL A 180 24.87 0.47 -13.12
C VAL A 180 24.26 0.93 -14.43
N THR A 181 23.06 0.43 -14.75
CA THR A 181 22.25 0.85 -15.88
C THR A 181 20.97 1.47 -15.32
N PRO A 182 20.88 2.80 -15.17
CA PRO A 182 19.67 3.43 -14.64
C PRO A 182 18.43 3.03 -15.45
N ASN A 183 17.36 2.62 -14.77
CA ASN A 183 16.12 2.23 -15.44
C ASN A 183 15.22 3.42 -15.79
N ASN A 184 15.36 4.53 -15.06
CA ASN A 184 14.51 5.72 -15.18
C ASN A 184 15.31 7.01 -14.94
N LEU A 185 14.69 8.16 -15.23
CA LEU A 185 15.36 9.45 -15.11
C LEU A 185 15.70 9.80 -13.66
N ALA A 186 14.88 9.39 -12.69
CA ALA A 186 15.15 9.60 -11.27
C ALA A 186 16.44 8.92 -10.84
N THR A 187 16.60 7.63 -11.15
CA THR A 187 17.82 6.88 -10.84
C THR A 187 19.03 7.49 -11.56
N ALA A 188 18.87 7.89 -12.82
CA ALA A 188 19.92 8.57 -13.57
C ALA A 188 20.31 9.92 -12.93
N ALA A 189 19.34 10.68 -12.43
CA ALA A 189 19.55 11.92 -11.69
C ALA A 189 20.34 11.66 -10.40
N PHE A 190 19.97 10.66 -9.62
CA PHE A 190 20.67 10.30 -8.38
C PHE A 190 22.16 9.99 -8.62
N TYR A 191 22.50 9.20 -9.64
CA TYR A 191 23.90 8.94 -9.97
C TYR A 191 24.62 10.09 -10.67
N THR A 192 23.89 11.03 -11.28
CA THR A 192 24.49 12.26 -11.81
C THR A 192 24.78 13.24 -10.69
N TYR A 193 23.91 13.32 -9.69
CA TYR A 193 24.06 14.16 -8.50
C TYR A 193 25.12 13.63 -7.52
N THR A 194 25.03 12.35 -7.18
CA THR A 194 25.95 11.63 -6.28
C THR A 194 26.49 10.42 -7.03
N PRO A 195 27.66 10.51 -7.70
CA PRO A 195 28.21 9.43 -8.52
C PRO A 195 28.87 8.30 -7.69
N HIS A 196 28.22 7.88 -6.60
CA HIS A 196 28.70 6.83 -5.69
C HIS A 196 27.62 5.78 -5.41
N TYR A 197 28.01 4.51 -5.36
CA TYR A 197 27.12 3.40 -5.04
C TYR A 197 26.60 3.51 -3.61
N ASN A 198 27.50 3.69 -2.63
CA ASN A 198 27.15 3.72 -1.21
C ASN A 198 26.28 4.93 -0.84
N GLY A 199 26.49 6.07 -1.51
CA GLY A 199 25.63 7.25 -1.33
C GLY A 199 24.18 6.93 -1.72
N ASN A 200 23.97 6.32 -2.88
CA ASN A 200 22.64 5.96 -3.35
C ASN A 200 22.01 4.79 -2.57
N TYR A 201 22.82 3.85 -2.10
CA TYR A 201 22.40 2.84 -1.13
C TYR A 201 21.84 3.48 0.15
N ASN A 202 22.55 4.47 0.71
CA ASN A 202 22.10 5.17 1.92
C ASN A 202 20.81 5.96 1.69
N PHE A 203 20.66 6.63 0.53
CA PHE A 203 19.40 7.26 0.16
C PHE A 203 18.27 6.24 0.16
N TRP A 204 18.45 5.15 -0.59
CA TRP A 204 17.45 4.10 -0.72
C TRP A 204 17.08 3.51 0.65
N LYS A 205 18.06 3.22 1.51
CA LYS A 205 17.83 2.68 2.86
C LYS A 205 16.97 3.62 3.71
N LEU A 206 17.29 4.92 3.70
CA LEU A 206 16.52 5.95 4.43
C LEU A 206 15.12 6.14 3.83
N TRP A 207 15.00 6.13 2.50
CA TRP A 207 13.72 6.19 1.81
C TRP A 207 12.83 5.03 2.23
N GLN A 208 13.36 3.80 2.24
CA GLN A 208 12.60 2.64 2.69
C GLN A 208 12.23 2.71 4.17
N ASP A 209 13.15 3.13 5.03
CA ASP A 209 12.90 3.29 6.47
C ASP A 209 11.79 4.31 6.78
N TRP A 210 11.72 5.41 6.02
CA TRP A 210 10.81 6.51 6.32
C TRP A 210 9.52 6.50 5.52
N PHE A 211 9.61 6.09 4.26
CA PHE A 211 8.56 6.25 3.27
C PHE A 211 8.28 4.99 2.47
N GLY A 212 9.10 3.95 2.60
CA GLY A 212 8.76 2.64 2.09
C GLY A 212 7.65 2.07 2.95
N LYS A 213 6.39 2.13 2.51
CA LYS A 213 5.27 1.32 3.05
C LYS A 213 4.15 1.23 2.05
N PHE A 214 3.65 0.03 1.71
CA PHE A 214 2.26 -0.17 1.31
C PHE A 214 1.79 -1.61 1.57
N PHE A 215 0.84 -1.76 2.48
CA PHE A 215 -0.08 -2.90 2.43
C PHE A 215 -0.86 -2.78 1.11
N PRO A 216 -0.97 -3.86 0.34
CA PRO A 216 -1.71 -3.84 -0.93
C PRO A 216 -3.20 -3.52 -0.72
N ASP A 217 -3.84 -2.91 -1.71
CA ASP A 217 -5.30 -2.72 -1.75
C ASP A 217 -6.01 -4.06 -1.53
N GLY A 218 -7.06 -4.06 -0.71
CA GLY A 218 -7.72 -5.25 -0.18
C GLY A 218 -7.29 -5.61 1.25
N THR A 219 -6.24 -4.98 1.78
CA THR A 219 -5.81 -5.19 3.17
C THR A 219 -6.74 -4.47 4.15
N VAL A 220 -7.10 -5.16 5.23
CA VAL A 220 -7.87 -4.59 6.34
C VAL A 220 -6.99 -4.37 7.58
N LEU A 221 -6.92 -3.12 8.02
CA LEU A 221 -6.01 -2.65 9.07
C LEU A 221 -6.78 -2.24 10.32
N LYS A 222 -6.19 -2.51 11.49
CA LYS A 222 -6.65 -2.03 12.79
C LYS A 222 -5.54 -1.20 13.44
N GLU A 223 -5.89 -0.04 13.98
CA GLU A 223 -4.97 0.77 14.78
C GLU A 223 -4.66 0.06 16.11
N ALA A 224 -3.37 -0.04 16.49
CA ALA A 224 -2.92 -0.75 17.68
C ALA A 224 -3.57 -0.24 18.98
N ASP A 225 -3.63 1.08 19.14
CA ASP A 225 -4.15 1.75 20.33
C ASP A 225 -5.62 2.23 20.16
N GLY A 226 -6.23 1.89 19.03
CA GLY A 226 -7.56 2.34 18.63
C GLY A 226 -8.56 1.22 18.40
N THR A 227 -9.82 1.62 18.16
CA THR A 227 -10.89 0.71 17.73
C THR A 227 -11.21 0.82 16.24
N SER A 228 -10.59 1.78 15.55
CA SER A 228 -10.84 2.06 14.14
C SER A 228 -10.31 0.94 13.24
N ILE A 229 -11.17 0.46 12.35
CA ILE A 229 -10.84 -0.53 11.31
C ILE A 229 -10.91 0.17 9.96
N TRP A 230 -9.92 -0.09 9.11
CA TRP A 230 -9.72 0.56 7.82
C TRP A 230 -9.58 -0.49 6.72
N LEU A 231 -10.20 -0.26 5.57
CA LEU A 231 -9.91 -0.96 4.33
C LEU A 231 -8.96 -0.11 3.49
N LEU A 232 -7.90 -0.71 2.96
CA LEU A 232 -7.12 -0.10 1.88
C LEU A 232 -7.76 -0.43 0.53
N GLN A 233 -8.07 0.58 -0.25
CA GLN A 233 -8.69 0.41 -1.56
C GLN A 233 -8.43 1.63 -2.44
N ARG A 234 -7.97 1.40 -3.67
CA ARG A 234 -7.63 2.45 -4.64
C ARG A 234 -6.61 3.44 -4.06
N GLY A 235 -5.67 2.96 -3.26
CA GLY A 235 -4.64 3.79 -2.59
C GLY A 235 -5.14 4.60 -1.39
N LEU A 236 -6.41 4.53 -1.03
CA LEU A 236 -6.99 5.25 0.11
C LEU A 236 -7.25 4.32 1.29
N LYS A 237 -7.16 4.83 2.52
CA LYS A 237 -7.73 4.16 3.69
C LYS A 237 -9.19 4.59 3.89
N ARG A 238 -10.11 3.63 3.91
CA ARG A 238 -11.54 3.86 4.13
C ARG A 238 -11.95 3.28 5.47
N GLN A 239 -12.46 4.12 6.37
CA GLN A 239 -12.87 3.66 7.69
C GLN A 239 -14.16 2.84 7.61
N PHE A 240 -14.24 1.70 8.29
CA PHE A 240 -15.52 1.08 8.59
C PHE A 240 -16.18 1.83 9.75
N SER A 241 -17.36 2.40 9.53
CA SER A 241 -18.07 3.15 10.57
C SER A 241 -18.64 2.27 11.68
N SER A 242 -18.67 0.95 11.47
CA SER A 242 -19.13 -0.01 12.46
C SER A 242 -18.47 -1.38 12.25
N TYR A 243 -18.44 -2.18 13.31
CA TYR A 243 -17.95 -3.55 13.24
C TYR A 243 -18.84 -4.43 12.34
N SER A 244 -20.14 -4.16 12.27
CA SER A 244 -21.07 -4.85 11.36
C SER A 244 -20.76 -4.55 9.89
N ALA A 245 -20.41 -3.30 9.56
CA ALA A 245 -19.95 -2.93 8.23
C ALA A 245 -18.69 -3.69 7.82
N PHE A 246 -17.77 -3.90 8.76
CA PHE A 246 -16.56 -4.70 8.56
C PHE A 246 -16.86 -6.19 8.34
N ILE A 247 -17.54 -6.86 9.28
CA ILE A 247 -17.75 -8.31 9.21
C ILE A 247 -18.67 -8.76 8.08
N SER A 248 -19.49 -7.86 7.54
CA SER A 248 -20.30 -8.14 6.35
C SER A 248 -19.46 -8.34 5.07
N ARG A 249 -18.20 -7.86 5.06
CA ARG A 249 -17.32 -7.87 3.88
C ARG A 249 -16.04 -8.66 4.08
N TYR A 250 -15.48 -8.65 5.30
CA TYR A 250 -14.20 -9.27 5.62
C TYR A 250 -14.27 -10.07 6.91
N SER A 251 -13.50 -11.14 6.98
CA SER A 251 -13.42 -11.95 8.19
C SER A 251 -12.43 -11.33 9.18
N PRO A 252 -12.72 -11.33 10.50
CA PRO A 252 -11.85 -10.72 11.53
C PRO A 252 -10.42 -11.28 11.60
N ASP A 253 -10.21 -12.52 11.20
CA ASP A 253 -8.89 -13.16 11.12
C ASP A 253 -7.97 -12.52 10.07
N LYS A 254 -8.52 -11.77 9.12
CA LYS A 254 -7.75 -10.99 8.12
C LYS A 254 -7.24 -9.65 8.64
N LEU A 255 -7.67 -9.21 9.82
CA LEU A 255 -7.21 -7.95 10.41
C LEU A 255 -5.73 -8.00 10.73
N ILE A 256 -5.02 -6.96 10.29
CA ILE A 256 -3.63 -6.68 10.60
C ILE A 256 -3.56 -5.45 11.49
N THR A 257 -2.88 -5.56 12.63
CA THR A 257 -2.69 -4.45 13.56
C THR A 257 -1.48 -3.63 13.15
N VAL A 258 -1.63 -2.31 13.09
CA VAL A 258 -0.59 -1.35 12.68
C VAL A 258 -0.55 -0.16 13.63
N SER A 259 0.59 0.53 13.69
CA SER A 259 0.65 1.79 14.44
C SER A 259 -0.07 2.93 13.72
N LYS A 260 -0.45 3.97 14.48
CA LYS A 260 -1.07 5.18 13.94
C LYS A 260 -0.24 5.82 12.82
N SER A 261 1.09 5.87 13.00
CA SER A 261 2.02 6.42 12.00
C SER A 261 1.98 5.68 10.66
N GLU A 262 1.68 4.38 10.65
CA GLU A 262 1.59 3.62 9.39
C GLU A 262 0.30 3.92 8.66
N LEU A 263 -0.81 4.08 9.40
CA LEU A 263 -2.08 4.51 8.84
C LEU A 263 -2.01 5.93 8.29
N GLU A 264 -1.25 6.83 8.91
CA GLU A 264 -1.06 8.21 8.46
C GLU A 264 -0.35 8.32 7.10
N ASN A 265 0.30 7.25 6.61
CA ASN A 265 0.87 7.21 5.26
C ASN A 265 -0.18 7.06 4.14
N TYR A 266 -1.43 6.75 4.48
CA TYR A 266 -2.53 6.63 3.52
C TYR A 266 -3.46 7.82 3.64
N GLU A 267 -3.82 8.38 2.49
CA GLU A 267 -4.89 9.38 2.41
C GLU A 267 -6.23 8.77 2.82
N THR A 268 -7.02 9.56 3.55
CA THR A 268 -8.34 9.14 4.01
C THR A 268 -9.35 9.25 2.88
N GLY A 269 -9.97 8.12 2.53
CA GLY A 269 -11.08 8.05 1.57
C GLY A 269 -12.45 8.03 2.24
N THR A 270 -13.49 7.95 1.41
CA THR A 270 -14.90 7.86 1.85
C THR A 270 -15.13 6.66 2.77
N PRO A 271 -15.76 6.83 3.94
CA PRO A 271 -15.99 5.73 4.88
C PRO A 271 -16.98 4.69 4.33
N ILE A 272 -16.89 3.47 4.86
CA ILE A 272 -17.83 2.37 4.63
C ILE A 272 -18.82 2.35 5.79
N LYS A 273 -19.98 2.98 5.58
CA LYS A 273 -20.93 3.26 6.66
C LYS A 273 -21.82 2.08 7.03
N PHE A 274 -22.29 1.33 6.03
CA PHE A 274 -23.32 0.30 6.21
C PHE A 274 -22.79 -1.11 5.89
N PRO A 275 -23.33 -2.15 6.53
CA PRO A 275 -23.14 -3.54 6.10
C PRO A 275 -23.43 -3.76 4.62
N ASP A 276 -22.70 -4.68 4.00
CA ASP A 276 -23.02 -5.11 2.64
C ASP A 276 -24.42 -5.75 2.61
N TYR A 277 -25.15 -5.60 1.52
CA TYR A 277 -26.55 -6.04 1.38
C TYR A 277 -27.57 -5.33 2.29
N SER A 278 -27.23 -4.20 2.90
CA SER A 278 -28.21 -3.36 3.61
C SER A 278 -29.30 -2.81 2.68
N LEU A 279 -30.52 -2.73 3.21
CA LEU A 279 -31.65 -2.05 2.58
C LEU A 279 -31.79 -0.64 3.16
N LEU A 280 -31.62 0.38 2.32
CA LEU A 280 -31.57 1.78 2.74
C LEU A 280 -32.71 2.58 2.10
N ARG A 281 -33.56 3.21 2.91
CA ARG A 281 -34.65 4.08 2.45
C ARG A 281 -34.15 5.53 2.39
N SER A 282 -34.27 6.12 1.21
CA SER A 282 -34.01 7.55 1.00
C SER A 282 -35.10 8.42 1.61
N PRO A 283 -34.85 9.72 1.84
CA PRO A 283 -35.89 10.67 2.28
C PRO A 283 -37.07 10.78 1.30
N ALA A 284 -36.86 10.44 0.03
CA ALA A 284 -37.91 10.41 -1.00
C ALA A 284 -38.75 9.12 -0.96
N GLY A 285 -38.42 8.16 -0.09
CA GLY A 285 -39.14 6.89 0.07
C GLY A 285 -38.65 5.74 -0.80
N THR A 286 -37.77 5.98 -1.78
CA THR A 286 -37.14 4.91 -2.56
C THR A 286 -36.24 4.06 -1.67
N VAL A 287 -36.41 2.74 -1.72
CA VAL A 287 -35.54 1.76 -1.06
C VAL A 287 -34.42 1.36 -2.01
N TYR A 288 -33.20 1.29 -1.49
CA TYR A 288 -31.99 0.87 -2.20
C TYR A 288 -31.41 -0.39 -1.57
N LEU A 289 -31.00 -1.35 -2.40
CA LEU A 289 -30.15 -2.47 -1.97
C LEU A 289 -28.68 -2.06 -2.16
N LEU A 290 -27.88 -2.16 -1.11
CA LEU A 290 -26.44 -1.98 -1.19
C LEU A 290 -25.75 -3.26 -1.66
N VAL A 291 -24.83 -3.15 -2.62
CA VAL A 291 -23.96 -4.26 -3.04
C VAL A 291 -22.54 -3.73 -3.24
N GLY A 292 -21.65 -4.05 -2.31
CA GLY A 292 -20.29 -3.53 -2.25
C GLY A 292 -20.27 -2.01 -2.07
N ASP A 293 -19.73 -1.32 -3.07
CA ASP A 293 -19.68 0.15 -3.18
C ASP A 293 -20.78 0.73 -4.07
N THR A 294 -21.78 -0.08 -4.45
CA THR A 294 -22.90 0.35 -5.31
C THR A 294 -24.24 0.28 -4.59
N ARG A 295 -25.18 1.13 -5.00
CA ARG A 295 -26.58 1.10 -4.57
C ARG A 295 -27.49 0.86 -5.76
N ARG A 296 -28.56 0.09 -5.57
CA ARG A 296 -29.58 -0.19 -6.60
C ARG A 296 -30.97 0.08 -6.06
N GLY A 297 -31.67 1.04 -6.65
CA GLY A 297 -33.03 1.40 -6.24
C GLY A 297 -34.05 0.37 -6.70
N PHE A 298 -35.00 -0.01 -5.86
CA PHE A 298 -36.18 -0.77 -6.29
C PHE A 298 -37.12 0.15 -7.08
N SER A 299 -37.56 -0.29 -8.27
CA SER A 299 -38.40 0.55 -9.13
C SER A 299 -39.81 0.77 -8.56
N SER A 300 -40.27 -0.07 -7.64
CA SER A 300 -41.50 0.12 -6.87
C SER A 300 -41.50 -0.70 -5.58
N ASN A 301 -42.40 -0.33 -4.65
CA ASN A 301 -42.65 -1.12 -3.44
C ASN A 301 -43.20 -2.52 -3.75
N GLU A 302 -43.90 -2.68 -4.87
CA GLU A 302 -44.38 -3.98 -5.34
C GLU A 302 -43.21 -4.90 -5.73
N VAL A 303 -42.21 -4.38 -6.44
CA VAL A 303 -40.99 -5.12 -6.79
C VAL A 303 -40.25 -5.56 -5.53
N PHE A 304 -40.06 -4.64 -4.58
CA PHE A 304 -39.41 -4.93 -3.29
C PHE A 304 -40.07 -6.10 -2.55
N ARG A 305 -41.41 -6.08 -2.44
CA ARG A 305 -42.19 -7.13 -1.75
C ARG A 305 -42.19 -8.44 -2.53
N THR A 306 -42.36 -8.40 -3.85
CA THR A 306 -42.45 -9.61 -4.68
C THR A 306 -41.16 -10.40 -4.71
N ILE A 307 -40.00 -9.72 -4.67
CA ILE A 307 -38.68 -10.38 -4.56
C ILE A 307 -38.48 -11.04 -3.19
N GLY A 308 -39.29 -10.68 -2.19
CA GLY A 308 -39.34 -11.34 -0.88
C GLY A 308 -38.50 -10.66 0.20
N PHE A 309 -38.14 -9.38 0.03
CA PHE A 309 -37.51 -8.62 1.10
C PHE A 309 -38.52 -8.22 2.17
N ASN A 310 -38.07 -8.20 3.43
CA ASN A 310 -38.91 -7.81 4.55
C ASN A 310 -38.81 -6.29 4.78
N PRO A 311 -39.93 -5.54 4.78
CA PRO A 311 -39.94 -4.10 5.09
C PRO A 311 -39.28 -3.73 6.43
N ASP A 312 -39.30 -4.65 7.41
CA ASP A 312 -38.70 -4.42 8.73
C ASP A 312 -37.17 -4.43 8.72
N GLU A 313 -36.55 -4.92 7.64
CA GLU A 313 -35.09 -4.90 7.45
C GLU A 313 -34.59 -3.57 6.88
N VAL A 314 -35.49 -2.67 6.49
CA VAL A 314 -35.16 -1.41 5.83
C VAL A 314 -34.75 -0.36 6.87
N MET A 315 -33.54 0.18 6.70
CA MET A 315 -33.02 1.29 7.51
C MET A 315 -33.21 2.61 6.78
N ASP A 316 -33.57 3.68 7.49
CA ASP A 316 -33.60 5.02 6.90
C ASP A 316 -32.19 5.59 6.76
N ALA A 317 -31.92 6.27 5.64
CA ALA A 317 -30.62 6.88 5.33
C ALA A 317 -30.80 8.27 4.72
N THR A 318 -29.83 9.17 4.96
CA THR A 318 -29.81 10.49 4.34
C THR A 318 -29.29 10.43 2.90
N TRP A 319 -29.44 11.52 2.14
CA TRP A 319 -28.79 11.61 0.83
C TRP A 319 -27.26 11.64 0.94
N GLU A 320 -26.70 12.23 1.99
CA GLU A 320 -25.25 12.19 2.25
C GLU A 320 -24.77 10.75 2.40
N ASP A 321 -25.51 9.93 3.14
CA ASP A 321 -25.22 8.52 3.34
C ASP A 321 -25.31 7.69 2.07
N LEU A 322 -26.35 7.92 1.27
CA LEU A 322 -26.57 7.20 0.03
C LEU A 322 -25.55 7.61 -1.02
N ASN A 323 -25.13 8.88 -1.08
CA ASN A 323 -24.21 9.39 -2.10
C ASN A 323 -22.77 8.92 -1.91
N LEU A 324 -22.47 8.21 -0.82
CA LEU A 324 -21.20 7.48 -0.64
C LEU A 324 -21.07 6.29 -1.60
N TYR A 325 -22.18 5.83 -2.19
CA TYR A 325 -22.24 4.64 -3.04
C TYR A 325 -22.66 4.98 -4.46
N VAL A 326 -22.02 4.34 -5.44
CA VAL A 326 -22.30 4.56 -6.87
C VAL A 326 -23.66 3.96 -7.22
N GLU A 327 -24.53 4.75 -7.83
CA GLU A 327 -25.83 4.25 -8.30
C GLU A 327 -25.65 3.36 -9.52
N ASN A 328 -26.32 2.20 -9.50
CA ASN A 328 -26.30 1.20 -10.55
C ASN A 328 -27.75 0.87 -10.97
N ASP A 329 -27.92 0.06 -12.02
CA ASP A 329 -29.22 -0.21 -12.63
C ASP A 329 -30.29 -0.60 -11.59
N PRO A 330 -31.51 -0.04 -11.68
CA PRO A 330 -32.57 -0.31 -10.72
C PRO A 330 -32.97 -1.78 -10.71
N ILE A 331 -33.52 -2.22 -9.58
CA ILE A 331 -34.13 -3.54 -9.43
C ILE A 331 -35.58 -3.43 -9.88
N THR A 332 -35.94 -4.23 -10.88
CA THR A 332 -37.27 -4.25 -11.52
C THR A 332 -37.89 -5.65 -11.43
N MET A 333 -39.16 -5.79 -11.82
CA MET A 333 -39.82 -7.12 -11.93
C MET A 333 -39.10 -8.07 -12.91
N GLN A 334 -38.33 -7.51 -13.86
CA GLN A 334 -37.56 -8.26 -14.84
C GLN A 334 -36.15 -8.60 -14.35
N SER A 335 -35.72 -8.06 -13.21
CA SER A 335 -34.41 -8.36 -12.65
C SER A 335 -34.34 -9.83 -12.22
N VAL A 336 -33.51 -10.60 -12.92
CA VAL A 336 -33.33 -12.03 -12.63
C VAL A 336 -32.22 -12.23 -11.60
N TYR A 337 -32.59 -12.77 -10.44
CA TYR A 337 -31.70 -13.00 -9.28
C TYR A 337 -30.93 -11.73 -8.84
N PRO A 338 -31.61 -10.66 -8.40
CA PRO A 338 -30.97 -9.39 -8.01
C PRO A 338 -30.02 -9.50 -6.80
N THR A 339 -30.19 -10.54 -5.98
CA THR A 339 -29.32 -10.90 -4.84
C THR A 339 -28.42 -12.11 -5.12
N GLY A 340 -28.44 -12.60 -6.35
CA GLY A 340 -27.69 -13.75 -6.83
C GLY A 340 -28.20 -15.11 -6.35
N ALA A 341 -28.13 -16.12 -7.23
CA ALA A 341 -28.47 -17.51 -6.94
C ALA A 341 -27.39 -18.49 -7.43
N LEU A 342 -27.28 -19.65 -6.79
CA LEU A 342 -26.43 -20.75 -7.27
C LEU A 342 -27.28 -21.75 -8.04
N LEU A 343 -26.96 -21.94 -9.32
CA LEU A 343 -27.60 -22.92 -10.18
C LEU A 343 -26.60 -24.02 -10.53
N GLN A 344 -27.00 -25.29 -10.42
CA GLN A 344 -26.20 -26.44 -10.81
C GLN A 344 -26.83 -27.13 -12.01
N ASP A 345 -26.03 -27.33 -13.06
CA ASP A 345 -26.45 -28.12 -14.21
C ASP A 345 -26.64 -29.59 -13.79
N LYS A 346 -27.85 -30.11 -13.97
CA LYS A 346 -28.19 -31.50 -13.68
C LYS A 346 -27.41 -32.53 -14.52
N VAL A 347 -26.84 -32.11 -15.66
CA VAL A 347 -26.10 -33.00 -16.57
C VAL A 347 -24.60 -32.96 -16.30
N SER A 348 -23.97 -31.79 -16.44
CA SER A 348 -22.51 -31.67 -16.23
C SER A 348 -22.10 -31.60 -14.75
N GLY A 349 -23.05 -31.31 -13.85
CA GLY A 349 -22.76 -31.03 -12.45
C GLY A 349 -22.09 -29.68 -12.20
N GLY A 350 -21.80 -28.89 -13.25
CA GLY A 350 -21.18 -27.57 -13.15
C GLY A 350 -22.08 -26.58 -12.42
N VAL A 351 -21.47 -25.74 -11.58
CA VAL A 351 -22.19 -24.75 -10.75
C VAL A 351 -21.94 -23.34 -11.30
N TYR A 352 -22.98 -22.52 -11.29
CA TYR A 352 -22.98 -21.14 -11.78
C TYR A 352 -23.58 -20.22 -10.72
N PHE A 353 -22.96 -19.07 -10.50
CA PHE A 353 -23.56 -17.97 -9.75
C PHE A 353 -24.25 -17.06 -10.75
N VAL A 354 -25.58 -16.97 -10.67
CA VAL A 354 -26.40 -16.13 -11.54
C VAL A 354 -26.81 -14.90 -10.78
N GLU A 355 -26.40 -13.73 -11.27
CA GLU A 355 -26.69 -12.44 -10.67
C GLU A 355 -26.99 -11.45 -11.79
N ASN A 356 -28.11 -10.74 -11.66
CA ASN A 356 -28.57 -9.77 -12.67
C ASN A 356 -28.65 -10.37 -14.08
N GLY A 357 -29.17 -11.60 -14.18
CA GLY A 357 -29.32 -12.31 -15.45
C GLY A 357 -28.02 -12.80 -16.09
N ILE A 358 -26.84 -12.59 -15.49
CA ILE A 358 -25.56 -13.10 -16.01
C ILE A 358 -25.13 -14.31 -15.18
N LYS A 359 -24.84 -15.44 -15.83
CA LYS A 359 -24.30 -16.62 -15.15
C LYS A 359 -22.77 -16.60 -15.16
N LYS A 360 -22.15 -16.69 -14.00
CA LYS A 360 -20.70 -16.78 -13.81
C LYS A 360 -20.34 -18.21 -13.41
N PRO A 361 -19.54 -18.94 -14.18
CA PRO A 361 -19.19 -20.32 -13.83
C PRO A 361 -18.29 -20.37 -12.58
N LEU A 362 -18.57 -21.32 -11.68
CA LEU A 362 -17.72 -21.62 -10.52
C LEU A 362 -16.79 -22.76 -10.91
N TRP A 363 -15.57 -22.42 -11.31
CA TRP A 363 -14.57 -23.42 -11.71
C TRP A 363 -13.94 -24.17 -10.53
N ALA A 364 -14.15 -23.71 -9.29
CA ALA A 364 -13.66 -24.39 -8.10
C ALA A 364 -14.72 -24.42 -6.99
N LYS A 365 -14.88 -25.60 -6.37
CA LYS A 365 -15.85 -25.83 -5.28
C LYS A 365 -15.57 -24.96 -4.05
N GLN A 366 -14.33 -24.56 -3.80
CA GLN A 366 -13.96 -23.72 -2.67
C GLN A 366 -14.66 -22.35 -2.65
N PHE A 367 -15.10 -21.83 -3.81
CA PHE A 367 -15.88 -20.59 -3.82
C PHE A 367 -17.23 -20.74 -3.12
N LEU A 368 -17.79 -21.96 -3.08
CA LEU A 368 -19.01 -22.23 -2.33
C LEU A 368 -18.80 -21.97 -0.84
N THR A 369 -17.69 -22.41 -0.27
CA THR A 369 -17.38 -22.19 1.15
C THR A 369 -16.89 -20.77 1.43
N LEU A 370 -16.14 -20.16 0.50
CA LEU A 370 -15.57 -18.82 0.71
C LEU A 370 -16.60 -17.70 0.57
N TYR A 371 -17.47 -17.76 -0.45
CA TYR A 371 -18.32 -16.62 -0.82
C TYR A 371 -19.82 -16.94 -0.79
N PHE A 372 -20.20 -18.22 -0.72
CA PHE A 372 -21.58 -18.63 -0.86
C PHE A 372 -22.03 -19.66 0.19
N ALA A 373 -21.40 -19.69 1.37
CA ALA A 373 -21.60 -20.72 2.37
C ALA A 373 -23.07 -20.88 2.80
N ASN A 374 -23.84 -19.79 2.77
CA ASN A 374 -25.25 -19.75 3.15
C ASN A 374 -26.23 -19.81 1.96
N LYS A 375 -25.74 -19.95 0.72
CA LYS A 375 -26.60 -20.04 -0.46
C LYS A 375 -26.92 -21.49 -0.80
N LYS A 376 -28.20 -21.76 -1.02
CA LYS A 376 -28.67 -23.06 -1.51
C LYS A 376 -28.35 -23.19 -3.01
N ILE A 377 -27.95 -24.38 -3.40
CA ILE A 377 -27.76 -24.76 -4.81
C ILE A 377 -29.08 -25.28 -5.35
N THR A 378 -29.56 -24.69 -6.44
CA THR A 378 -30.75 -25.16 -7.17
C THR A 378 -30.31 -25.94 -8.41
N VAL A 379 -30.72 -27.20 -8.50
CA VAL A 379 -30.42 -28.04 -9.66
C VAL A 379 -31.38 -27.69 -10.81
N VAL A 380 -30.85 -27.41 -12.00
CA VAL A 380 -31.60 -26.95 -13.17
C VAL A 380 -31.18 -27.70 -14.44
N SER A 381 -31.98 -27.60 -15.51
CA SER A 381 -31.63 -28.16 -16.81
C SER A 381 -30.59 -27.30 -17.56
N PRO A 382 -29.84 -27.87 -18.52
CA PRO A 382 -29.00 -27.09 -19.42
C PRO A 382 -29.76 -25.97 -20.15
N ASP A 383 -31.01 -26.22 -20.54
CA ASP A 383 -31.83 -25.23 -21.25
C ASP A 383 -32.26 -24.06 -20.38
N GLU A 384 -32.46 -24.29 -19.08
CA GLU A 384 -32.66 -23.20 -18.12
C GLU A 384 -31.42 -22.31 -18.03
N LEU A 385 -30.23 -22.91 -17.97
CA LEU A 385 -28.98 -22.16 -17.93
C LEU A 385 -28.71 -21.38 -19.22
N LYS A 386 -29.15 -21.86 -20.39
CA LYS A 386 -28.98 -21.17 -21.68
C LYS A 386 -29.71 -19.83 -21.75
N LYS A 387 -30.70 -19.59 -20.89
CA LYS A 387 -31.42 -18.30 -20.81
C LYS A 387 -30.52 -17.15 -20.33
N TYR A 388 -29.41 -17.46 -19.67
CA TYR A 388 -28.50 -16.47 -19.10
C TYR A 388 -27.20 -16.40 -19.92
N PRO A 389 -26.77 -15.20 -20.37
CA PRO A 389 -25.44 -15.01 -20.93
C PRO A 389 -24.36 -15.44 -19.93
N THR A 390 -23.33 -16.12 -20.43
CA THR A 390 -22.18 -16.54 -19.63
C THR A 390 -21.22 -15.36 -19.48
N GLY A 391 -20.99 -14.92 -18.23
CA GLY A 391 -19.95 -13.95 -17.89
C GLY A 391 -18.64 -14.61 -17.46
N GLU A 392 -17.70 -13.78 -17.01
CA GLU A 392 -16.43 -14.23 -16.45
C GLU A 392 -16.63 -15.18 -15.26
N PRO A 393 -15.76 -16.21 -15.10
CA PRO A 393 -15.80 -17.09 -13.94
C PRO A 393 -15.64 -16.33 -12.63
N VAL A 394 -16.19 -16.89 -11.55
CA VAL A 394 -15.98 -16.36 -10.21
C VAL A 394 -14.47 -16.38 -9.89
N ARG A 395 -13.97 -15.25 -9.39
CA ARG A 395 -12.55 -15.01 -9.06
C ARG A 395 -12.39 -14.79 -7.55
N PHE A 396 -11.16 -14.82 -7.06
CA PHE A 396 -10.89 -14.39 -5.69
C PHE A 396 -11.14 -12.89 -5.55
N LYS A 397 -11.61 -12.48 -4.37
CA LYS A 397 -11.74 -11.06 -4.02
C LYS A 397 -10.38 -10.49 -3.66
N ASP A 398 -10.24 -9.18 -3.73
CA ASP A 398 -9.08 -8.50 -3.18
C ASP A 398 -8.97 -8.75 -1.66
N GLY A 399 -7.75 -8.85 -1.15
CA GLY A 399 -7.50 -9.22 0.25
C GLY A 399 -7.32 -10.72 0.51
N GLU A 400 -7.36 -11.56 -0.52
CA GLU A 400 -7.14 -13.01 -0.38
C GLU A 400 -5.67 -13.38 -0.54
N LEU A 401 -5.21 -14.31 0.29
CA LEU A 401 -3.91 -14.98 0.14
C LEU A 401 -4.14 -16.32 -0.54
N VAL A 402 -3.45 -16.58 -1.63
CA VAL A 402 -3.68 -17.76 -2.47
C VAL A 402 -2.37 -18.43 -2.87
N VAL A 403 -2.38 -19.75 -3.02
CA VAL A 403 -1.24 -20.52 -3.53
C VAL A 403 -1.73 -21.56 -4.54
N GLY A 404 -0.95 -21.72 -5.62
CA GLY A 404 -1.19 -22.72 -6.67
C GLY A 404 -0.80 -24.14 -6.27
N GLN A 405 -0.85 -25.06 -7.22
CA GLN A 405 -0.45 -26.46 -7.00
C GLN A 405 0.99 -26.72 -7.39
N THR A 406 1.50 -26.02 -8.42
CA THR A 406 2.83 -26.28 -8.99
C THR A 406 3.95 -25.45 -8.36
N SER A 407 3.63 -24.34 -7.71
CA SER A 407 4.61 -23.43 -7.10
C SER A 407 4.27 -23.16 -5.64
N PRO A 408 5.27 -23.11 -4.73
CA PRO A 408 5.06 -22.72 -3.34
C PRO A 408 4.85 -21.20 -3.17
N THR A 409 4.97 -20.40 -4.23
CA THR A 409 4.79 -18.94 -4.17
C THR A 409 3.38 -18.60 -3.68
N VAL A 410 3.32 -17.86 -2.56
CA VAL A 410 2.07 -17.28 -2.06
C VAL A 410 1.83 -15.97 -2.80
N TYR A 411 0.59 -15.73 -3.22
CA TYR A 411 0.17 -14.50 -3.85
C TYR A 411 -0.88 -13.82 -2.97
N PHE A 412 -0.90 -12.49 -2.98
CA PHE A 412 -2.01 -11.71 -2.45
C PHE A 412 -2.80 -11.13 -3.62
N ILE A 413 -4.13 -11.21 -3.55
CA ILE A 413 -5.02 -10.66 -4.57
C ILE A 413 -5.29 -9.19 -4.27
N SER A 414 -4.97 -8.31 -5.22
CA SER A 414 -5.11 -6.87 -5.07
C SER A 414 -5.39 -6.23 -6.42
N ASN A 415 -6.43 -5.40 -6.50
CA ASN A 415 -6.92 -4.79 -7.74
C ASN A 415 -7.16 -5.81 -8.86
N GLY A 416 -7.60 -7.01 -8.50
CA GLY A 416 -7.82 -8.12 -9.43
C GLY A 416 -6.56 -8.84 -9.92
N GLU A 417 -5.35 -8.41 -9.55
CA GLU A 417 -4.08 -9.06 -9.88
C GLU A 417 -3.63 -10.04 -8.79
N ARG A 418 -2.86 -11.07 -9.16
CA ARG A 418 -2.14 -11.91 -8.20
C ARG A 418 -0.74 -11.35 -8.01
N ARG A 419 -0.48 -10.78 -6.85
CA ARG A 419 0.80 -10.15 -6.53
C ARG A 419 1.67 -11.11 -5.73
N PRO A 420 2.83 -11.54 -6.26
CA PRO A 420 3.69 -12.50 -5.56
C PRO A 420 4.17 -11.96 -4.21
N ILE A 421 4.27 -12.84 -3.22
CA ILE A 421 4.95 -12.58 -1.95
C ILE A 421 6.26 -13.39 -1.99
N PRO A 422 7.43 -12.72 -2.04
CA PRO A 422 8.67 -13.36 -2.42
C PRO A 422 9.31 -14.20 -1.31
N SER A 423 8.88 -14.02 -0.05
CA SER A 423 9.42 -14.78 1.07
C SER A 423 8.46 -14.84 2.26
N GLU A 424 8.66 -15.84 3.12
CA GLU A 424 8.02 -15.94 4.44
C GLU A 424 8.26 -14.69 5.28
N GLN A 425 9.43 -14.06 5.18
CA GLN A 425 9.70 -12.84 5.93
C GLN A 425 8.81 -11.68 5.47
N VAL A 426 8.60 -11.50 4.16
CA VAL A 426 7.67 -10.47 3.66
C VAL A 426 6.26 -10.79 4.12
N PHE A 427 5.85 -12.06 4.03
CA PHE A 427 4.55 -12.51 4.50
C PHE A 427 4.32 -12.18 5.98
N ASN A 428 5.23 -12.61 6.86
CA ASN A 428 5.13 -12.39 8.31
C ASN A 428 5.30 -10.91 8.68
N GLY A 429 6.17 -10.17 7.98
CA GLY A 429 6.40 -8.74 8.24
C GLY A 429 5.21 -7.85 7.87
N LEU A 430 4.39 -8.28 6.92
CA LEU A 430 3.08 -7.67 6.63
C LEU A 430 1.99 -8.19 7.58
N GLY A 431 2.32 -8.97 8.61
CA GLY A 431 1.32 -9.51 9.54
C GLY A 431 0.30 -10.46 8.88
N PHE A 432 0.57 -10.94 7.66
CA PHE A 432 -0.25 -11.97 7.04
C PHE A 432 -0.16 -13.27 7.84
N LYS A 433 -1.24 -14.04 7.83
CA LYS A 433 -1.38 -15.26 8.63
C LYS A 433 -1.42 -16.47 7.72
N TRP A 434 -0.57 -17.45 7.99
CA TRP A 434 -0.46 -18.69 7.20
C TRP A 434 -1.79 -19.46 7.13
N THR A 435 -2.60 -19.36 8.19
CA THR A 435 -3.96 -19.93 8.26
C THR A 435 -4.92 -19.35 7.24
N ASN A 436 -4.65 -18.16 6.70
CA ASN A 436 -5.51 -17.46 5.75
C ASN A 436 -5.14 -17.78 4.30
N ILE A 437 -4.14 -18.63 4.05
CA ILE A 437 -3.73 -19.02 2.71
C ILE A 437 -4.73 -20.03 2.13
N ILE A 438 -5.31 -19.68 0.99
CA ILE A 438 -6.22 -20.53 0.23
C ILE A 438 -5.42 -21.29 -0.83
N LYS A 439 -5.39 -22.62 -0.71
CA LYS A 439 -4.83 -23.50 -1.75
C LYS A 439 -5.81 -23.61 -2.91
N THR A 440 -5.32 -23.52 -4.14
CA THR A 440 -6.14 -23.63 -5.36
C THR A 440 -5.35 -24.21 -6.52
N THR A 441 -6.03 -24.47 -7.65
CA THR A 441 -5.37 -24.93 -8.89
C THR A 441 -4.76 -23.77 -9.66
N ASP A 442 -3.72 -24.03 -10.46
CA ASP A 442 -3.06 -22.99 -11.25
C ASP A 442 -4.00 -22.38 -12.32
N LYS A 443 -4.99 -23.14 -12.79
CA LYS A 443 -6.06 -22.65 -13.69
C LYS A 443 -6.95 -21.58 -13.05
N ILE A 444 -7.23 -21.69 -11.75
CA ILE A 444 -8.02 -20.67 -11.04
C ILE A 444 -7.13 -19.46 -10.74
N LEU A 445 -5.90 -19.73 -10.33
CA LEU A 445 -4.93 -18.69 -10.05
C LEU A 445 -4.65 -17.82 -11.28
N SER A 446 -4.61 -18.40 -12.48
CA SER A 446 -4.40 -17.67 -13.74
C SER A 446 -5.55 -16.77 -14.18
N LEU A 447 -6.72 -16.83 -13.52
CA LEU A 447 -7.80 -15.84 -13.70
C LEU A 447 -7.40 -14.44 -13.23
N HIS A 448 -6.33 -14.37 -12.43
CA HIS A 448 -5.70 -13.13 -12.00
C HIS A 448 -4.40 -12.95 -12.79
N PRO A 449 -4.26 -11.85 -13.57
CA PRO A 449 -2.98 -11.53 -14.19
C PRO A 449 -1.92 -11.36 -13.11
N ILE A 450 -0.67 -11.70 -13.43
CA ILE A 450 0.44 -11.53 -12.50
C ILE A 450 0.69 -10.02 -12.31
N GLY A 451 0.58 -9.57 -11.07
CA GLY A 451 0.85 -8.20 -10.70
C GLY A 451 2.27 -8.02 -10.19
N SER A 452 2.60 -6.78 -9.83
CA SER A 452 3.88 -6.47 -9.20
C SER A 452 4.03 -7.18 -7.86
N ILE A 453 5.25 -7.56 -7.54
CA ILE A 453 5.58 -8.28 -6.31
C ILE A 453 5.38 -7.38 -5.12
N ILE A 454 4.84 -7.97 -4.06
CA ILE A 454 4.65 -7.31 -2.78
C ILE A 454 5.93 -7.39 -2.01
N TYR A 455 6.27 -6.26 -1.44
CA TYR A 455 7.40 -6.11 -0.58
C TYR A 455 6.95 -5.50 0.72
N LEU A 456 7.70 -5.80 1.78
CA LEU A 456 7.76 -4.86 2.87
C LEU A 456 8.21 -3.54 2.27
N GLY A 457 7.58 -2.44 2.67
CA GLY A 457 8.10 -1.11 2.39
C GLY A 457 9.61 -1.13 2.65
N GLY A 458 10.37 -1.05 1.56
CA GLY A 458 11.60 -1.80 1.45
C GLY A 458 11.96 -2.22 0.03
N ALA A 459 11.11 -2.92 -0.72
CA ALA A 459 11.57 -3.56 -1.96
C ALA A 459 10.66 -3.39 -3.19
N VAL A 460 11.29 -3.56 -4.35
CA VAL A 460 10.72 -3.88 -5.66
C VAL A 460 11.61 -4.96 -6.27
N GLU A 461 11.01 -5.88 -7.03
CA GLU A 461 11.64 -7.05 -7.62
C GLU A 461 12.45 -6.72 -8.87
N THR A 462 13.41 -7.59 -9.19
CA THR A 462 13.37 -8.27 -10.51
C THR A 462 13.84 -9.72 -10.36
N THR A 463 13.01 -10.65 -10.84
CA THR A 463 13.43 -11.93 -11.42
C THR A 463 13.75 -11.62 -12.90
N VAL A 464 14.68 -12.23 -13.64
CA VAL A 464 14.93 -13.65 -13.94
C VAL A 464 16.31 -13.77 -14.66
N ASN A 465 17.04 -14.85 -14.35
CA ASN A 465 18.09 -15.58 -15.10
C ASN A 465 19.32 -14.85 -15.69
N ASN A 466 20.51 -15.21 -15.18
CA ASN A 466 21.25 -16.37 -15.69
C ASN A 466 21.96 -17.10 -14.55
#